data_AF-A0A662VQ45-F1
#
_entry.id   AF-A0A662VQ45-F1
#
_cell.length_a   1.000
_cell.length_b   1.000
_cell.length_c   1.000
_cell.angle_alpha   90.00
_cell.angle_beta   90.00
_cell.angle_gamma   90.00
#
_symmetry.space_group_name_H-M   'P 1'
#
loop_
_entity.id
_entity.type
_entity.pdbx_description
1 polymer ?
#
loop_
_entity_poly.entity_id
_entity_poly.type
_entity_poly.pdbx_seq_one_letter_code
_entity_poly.pdbx_strand_id
1 'polypeptide(L)'
;KRYVAITFLYGAIISIGIAVFIEGLATMLIPRTFLTVSIMAALVEEPSKALAIRIPYEGRQMDGVMDGVVYGTAAGLGFAATENLLYGFGFGLEVTLMRVLLTPIAHGTWTTIVGVGFGLKSEKKVESIIPFLILAMLLHFLWDYLVFISESNYIYTVFVFLLLFLNVVLIRYFLNLGIREDIEKFGKFGKFG
;
A
#
# COMPACT_ATOMS: atom_id res chain seq x y z
N LYS A 1 -8.23 -17.34 -3.67
CA LYS A 1 -9.38 -16.75 -2.92
C LYS A 1 -9.15 -16.69 -1.40
N ARG A 2 -8.86 -17.80 -0.71
CA ARG A 2 -8.59 -17.81 0.75
C ARG A 2 -7.46 -16.84 1.18
N TYR A 3 -6.31 -16.92 0.51
CA TYR A 3 -5.15 -16.09 0.88
C TYR A 3 -5.39 -14.59 0.68
N VAL A 4 -6.15 -14.19 -0.34
CA VAL A 4 -6.52 -12.79 -0.58
C VAL A 4 -7.32 -12.23 0.60
N ALA A 5 -8.31 -12.99 1.08
CA ALA A 5 -9.10 -12.61 2.24
C ALA A 5 -8.25 -12.54 3.52
N ILE A 6 -7.33 -13.49 3.72
CA ILE A 6 -6.40 -13.48 4.86
C ILE A 6 -5.52 -12.23 4.81
N THR A 7 -4.94 -11.92 3.64
CA THR A 7 -4.07 -10.76 3.45
C THR A 7 -4.83 -9.44 3.67
N PHE A 8 -6.07 -9.35 3.18
CA PHE A 8 -6.95 -8.21 3.45
C PHE A 8 -7.25 -8.05 4.96
N LEU A 9 -7.69 -9.12 5.62
CA LEU A 9 -8.04 -9.08 7.04
C LEU A 9 -6.82 -8.81 7.93
N TYR A 10 -5.64 -9.32 7.55
CA TYR A 10 -4.40 -9.02 8.24
C TYR A 10 -4.08 -7.52 8.14
N GLY A 11 -4.17 -6.94 6.94
CA GLY A 11 -4.00 -5.50 6.72
C GLY A 11 -4.99 -4.67 7.56
N ALA A 12 -6.26 -5.08 7.57
CA ALA A 12 -7.33 -4.38 8.28
C ALA A 12 -7.23 -4.45 9.81
N ILE A 13 -6.65 -5.51 10.37
CA ILE A 13 -6.67 -5.75 11.81
C ILE A 13 -5.27 -5.67 12.40
N ILE A 14 -4.35 -6.51 11.91
CA ILE A 14 -3.03 -6.68 12.52
C ILE A 14 -2.11 -5.52 12.14
N SER A 15 -2.02 -5.17 10.85
CA SER A 15 -1.17 -4.07 10.39
C SER A 15 -1.60 -2.74 11.02
N ILE A 16 -2.91 -2.46 11.07
CA ILE A 16 -3.46 -1.29 11.78
C ILE A 16 -3.13 -1.33 13.28
N GLY A 17 -3.31 -2.47 13.94
CA GLY A 17 -2.99 -2.61 15.36
C GLY A 17 -1.51 -2.33 15.67
N ILE A 18 -0.61 -2.79 14.80
CA ILE A 18 0.83 -2.50 14.88
C ILE A 18 1.07 -1.00 14.70
N ALA A 19 0.48 -0.39 13.68
CA ALA A 19 0.63 1.04 13.38
C ALA A 19 0.18 1.92 14.57
N VAL A 20 -1.06 1.75 15.02
CA VAL A 20 -1.62 2.50 16.14
C VAL A 20 -0.77 2.36 17.41
N PHE A 21 -0.28 1.15 17.71
CA PHE A 21 0.53 0.92 18.89
C PHE A 21 1.90 1.61 18.81
N ILE A 22 2.63 1.42 17.71
CA ILE A 22 3.99 1.94 17.55
C ILE A 22 3.97 3.47 17.40
N GLU A 23 3.06 4.01 16.58
CA GLU A 23 2.93 5.46 16.42
C GLU A 23 2.45 6.13 17.71
N GLY A 24 1.54 5.48 18.45
CA GLY A 24 1.14 5.91 19.78
C GLY A 24 2.33 6.10 20.72
N LEU A 25 3.22 5.11 20.79
CA LEU A 25 4.45 5.19 21.59
C LEU A 25 5.43 6.25 21.04
N ALA A 26 5.63 6.30 19.73
CA ALA A 26 6.53 7.25 19.09
C ALA A 26 6.16 8.70 19.42
N THR A 27 4.86 9.00 19.50
CA THR A 27 4.38 10.33 19.83
C THR A 27 4.63 10.78 21.27
N MET A 28 5.01 9.87 22.16
CA MET A 28 5.45 10.20 23.53
C MET A 28 6.91 10.65 23.57
N LEU A 29 7.71 10.26 22.57
CA LEU A 29 9.16 10.43 22.54
C LEU A 29 9.62 11.44 21.47
N ILE A 30 8.85 11.59 20.40
CA ILE A 30 9.18 12.40 19.24
C ILE A 30 8.20 13.58 19.14
N PRO A 31 8.68 14.83 18.94
CA PRO A 31 7.81 15.97 18.73
C PRO A 31 6.82 15.73 17.58
N ARG A 32 5.55 16.07 17.80
CA ARG A 32 4.52 15.98 16.76
C ARG A 32 4.62 17.17 15.81
N THR A 33 5.23 16.94 14.66
CA THR A 33 5.28 17.89 13.52
C THR A 33 4.74 17.18 12.28
N PHE A 34 4.32 17.93 11.27
CA PHE A 34 3.87 17.34 10.00
C PHE A 34 4.92 16.40 9.40
N LEU A 35 6.20 16.79 9.47
CA LEU A 35 7.31 15.97 8.97
C LEU A 35 7.45 14.66 9.76
N THR A 36 7.51 14.75 11.10
CA THR A 36 7.76 13.58 11.96
C THR A 36 6.59 12.60 11.93
N VAL A 37 5.35 13.08 11.92
CA VAL A 37 4.16 12.21 11.80
C VAL A 37 4.15 11.49 10.46
N SER A 38 4.38 12.20 9.35
CA SER A 38 4.39 11.59 8.00
C SER A 38 5.49 10.55 7.83
N ILE A 39 6.69 10.81 8.37
CA ILE A 39 7.80 9.83 8.33
C ILE A 39 7.45 8.60 9.15
N MET A 40 6.92 8.78 10.36
CA MET A 40 6.59 7.68 11.25
C MET A 40 5.47 6.80 10.68
N ALA A 41 4.40 7.39 10.14
CA ALA A 41 3.33 6.66 9.49
C ALA A 41 3.89 5.79 8.34
N ALA A 42 4.67 6.38 7.42
CA ALA A 42 5.26 5.62 6.33
C ALA A 42 6.18 4.47 6.81
N LEU A 43 7.07 4.74 7.77
CA LEU A 43 8.04 3.77 8.29
C LEU A 43 7.41 2.63 9.09
N VAL A 44 6.22 2.83 9.66
CA VAL A 44 5.54 1.81 10.46
C VAL A 44 4.51 1.07 9.63
N GLU A 45 3.67 1.80 8.91
CA GLU A 45 2.53 1.20 8.23
C GLU A 45 2.95 0.32 7.05
N GLU A 46 3.80 0.79 6.14
CA GLU A 46 4.12 0.01 4.94
C GLU A 46 4.87 -1.29 5.27
N PRO A 47 5.84 -1.33 6.21
CA PRO A 47 6.41 -2.59 6.68
C PRO A 47 5.36 -3.49 7.37
N SER A 48 4.43 -2.93 8.15
CA SER A 48 3.37 -3.71 8.79
C SER A 48 2.42 -4.35 7.77
N LYS A 49 2.12 -3.66 6.67
CA LYS A 49 1.31 -4.18 5.54
C LYS A 49 2.10 -5.23 4.74
N ALA A 50 3.41 -5.05 4.57
CA ALA A 50 4.27 -6.03 3.92
C ALA A 50 4.25 -7.41 4.63
N LEU A 51 4.09 -7.44 5.96
CA LEU A 51 3.90 -8.68 6.72
C LEU A 51 2.65 -9.46 6.29
N ALA A 52 1.58 -8.77 5.88
CA ALA A 52 0.37 -9.40 5.35
C ALA A 52 0.63 -10.14 4.03
N ILE A 53 1.50 -9.60 3.18
CA ILE A 53 1.89 -10.16 1.87
C ILE A 53 2.87 -11.33 2.05
N ARG A 54 3.66 -11.31 3.13
CA ARG A 54 4.58 -12.40 3.46
C ARG A 54 3.85 -13.74 3.64
N ILE A 55 2.59 -13.72 4.08
CA ILE A 55 1.76 -14.92 4.28
C ILE A 55 1.53 -15.71 2.97
N PRO A 56 0.93 -15.13 1.90
CA PRO A 56 0.81 -15.82 0.61
C PRO A 56 2.18 -16.12 -0.02
N TYR A 57 3.19 -15.28 0.17
CA TYR A 57 4.54 -15.53 -0.32
C TYR A 57 5.14 -16.82 0.28
N GLU A 58 5.18 -16.95 1.61
CA GLU A 58 5.69 -18.14 2.30
C GLU A 58 4.80 -19.36 2.05
N GLY A 59 3.50 -19.15 1.86
CA GLY A 59 2.55 -20.16 1.41
C GLY A 59 2.73 -20.61 -0.03
N ARG A 60 3.72 -20.09 -0.78
CA ARG A 60 3.97 -20.37 -2.21
C ARG A 60 2.75 -20.13 -3.09
N GLN A 61 2.01 -19.06 -2.78
CA GLN A 61 0.81 -18.65 -3.52
C GLN A 61 1.06 -17.50 -4.49
N MET A 62 2.33 -17.11 -4.65
CA MET A 62 2.77 -16.04 -5.53
C MET A 62 3.70 -16.62 -6.59
N ASP A 63 3.38 -16.35 -7.84
CA ASP A 63 4.16 -16.71 -9.02
C ASP A 63 4.16 -15.55 -10.03
N GLY A 64 4.54 -14.36 -9.58
CA GLY A 64 4.78 -13.22 -10.46
C GLY A 64 4.10 -11.92 -10.05
N VAL A 65 4.16 -10.95 -10.96
CA VAL A 65 3.71 -9.57 -10.77
C VAL A 65 2.21 -9.52 -10.48
N MET A 66 1.38 -10.28 -11.19
CA MET A 66 -0.08 -10.24 -11.00
C MET A 66 -0.49 -10.65 -9.59
N ASP A 67 0.09 -11.73 -9.05
CA ASP A 67 -0.14 -12.12 -7.66
C ASP A 67 0.34 -11.02 -6.68
N GLY A 68 1.48 -10.40 -6.99
CA GLY A 68 1.98 -9.24 -6.27
C GLY A 68 0.96 -8.09 -6.22
N VAL A 69 0.33 -7.78 -7.36
CA VAL A 69 -0.74 -6.79 -7.45
C VAL A 69 -1.93 -7.19 -6.59
N VAL A 70 -2.42 -8.42 -6.73
CA VAL A 70 -3.63 -8.89 -6.01
C VAL A 70 -3.41 -8.87 -4.49
N TYR A 71 -2.32 -9.45 -3.99
CA TYR A 71 -2.08 -9.52 -2.55
C TYR A 71 -1.65 -8.17 -1.96
N GLY A 72 -0.85 -7.39 -2.70
CA GLY A 72 -0.46 -6.04 -2.27
C GLY A 72 -1.66 -5.10 -2.20
N THR A 73 -2.51 -5.09 -3.23
CA THR A 73 -3.77 -4.32 -3.22
C THR A 73 -4.67 -4.77 -2.07
N ALA A 74 -4.82 -6.09 -1.84
CA ALA A 74 -5.64 -6.60 -0.75
C ALA A 74 -5.17 -6.12 0.63
N ALA A 75 -3.86 -6.18 0.91
CA ALA A 75 -3.29 -5.70 2.17
C ALA A 75 -3.52 -4.18 2.35
N GLY A 76 -3.22 -3.39 1.32
CA GLY A 76 -3.39 -1.93 1.36
C GLY A 76 -4.84 -1.50 1.53
N LEU A 77 -5.77 -2.13 0.81
CA LEU A 77 -7.21 -1.84 0.94
C LEU A 77 -7.77 -2.26 2.30
N GLY A 78 -7.31 -3.39 2.84
CA GLY A 78 -7.69 -3.82 4.18
C GLY A 78 -7.31 -2.78 5.22
N PHE A 79 -6.06 -2.33 5.18
CA PHE A 79 -5.56 -1.27 6.05
C PHE A 79 -6.38 0.01 5.91
N ALA A 80 -6.54 0.51 4.68
CA ALA A 80 -7.28 1.74 4.40
C ALA A 80 -8.74 1.68 4.88
N ALA A 81 -9.39 0.52 4.82
CA ALA A 81 -10.76 0.35 5.28
C ALA A 81 -10.89 0.65 6.78
N THR A 82 -10.05 0.06 7.62
CA THR A 82 -10.09 0.30 9.07
C THR A 82 -9.59 1.69 9.42
N GLU A 83 -8.51 2.15 8.78
CA GLU A 83 -7.94 3.47 9.03
C GLU A 83 -8.97 4.58 8.78
N ASN A 84 -9.69 4.53 7.66
CA ASN A 84 -10.74 5.51 7.34
C ASN A 84 -11.91 5.48 8.33
N LEU A 85 -12.27 4.31 8.89
CA LEU A 85 -13.26 4.21 9.94
C LEU A 85 -12.78 4.89 11.24
N LEU A 86 -11.52 4.67 11.62
CA LEU A 86 -10.92 5.29 12.81
C LEU A 86 -10.85 6.82 12.65
N TYR A 87 -10.44 7.32 11.49
CA TYR A 87 -10.48 8.75 11.17
C TYR A 87 -11.90 9.30 11.23
N GLY A 88 -12.90 8.55 10.77
CA GLY A 88 -14.29 8.98 10.86
C GLY A 88 -14.81 9.11 12.27
N PHE A 89 -14.41 8.20 13.18
CA PHE A 89 -14.75 8.33 14.59
C PHE A 89 -14.05 9.53 15.25
N GLY A 90 -12.85 9.92 14.81
CA GLY A 90 -12.10 11.04 15.37
C GLY A 90 -12.48 12.41 14.81
N PHE A 91 -12.75 12.51 13.51
CA PHE A 91 -12.86 13.78 12.78
C PHE A 91 -14.22 13.99 12.10
N GLY A 92 -15.11 13.00 12.13
CA GLY A 92 -16.46 13.10 11.60
C GLY A 92 -16.62 12.68 10.13
N LEU A 93 -17.87 12.81 9.65
CA LEU A 93 -18.31 12.25 8.36
C LEU A 93 -17.65 12.93 7.15
N GLU A 94 -17.43 14.25 7.19
CA GLU A 94 -16.85 15.00 6.08
C GLU A 94 -15.44 14.52 5.71
N VAL A 95 -14.57 14.39 6.72
CA VAL A 95 -13.21 13.83 6.55
C VAL A 95 -13.28 12.40 6.04
N THR A 96 -14.21 11.59 6.57
CA THR A 96 -14.41 10.20 6.12
C THR A 96 -14.75 10.13 4.63
N LEU A 97 -15.69 10.97 4.16
CA LEU A 97 -16.14 10.96 2.76
C LEU A 97 -15.02 11.31 1.80
N MET A 98 -14.18 12.30 2.13
CA MET A 98 -13.01 12.63 1.34
C MET A 98 -12.01 11.47 1.33
N ARG A 99 -11.70 10.90 2.50
CA ARG A 99 -10.71 9.82 2.61
C ARG A 99 -11.13 8.55 1.89
N VAL A 100 -12.39 8.13 1.99
CA VAL A 100 -12.90 6.89 1.37
C VAL A 100 -12.71 6.86 -0.15
N LEU A 101 -12.66 8.03 -0.81
CA LEU A 101 -12.40 8.11 -2.25
C LEU A 101 -10.91 8.08 -2.60
N LEU A 102 -10.06 8.62 -1.72
CA LEU A 102 -8.67 8.95 -2.04
C LEU A 102 -7.67 7.95 -1.46
N THR A 103 -7.77 7.65 -0.17
CA THR A 103 -6.78 6.86 0.56
C THR A 103 -6.78 5.38 0.20
N PRO A 104 -7.91 4.72 -0.19
CA PRO A 104 -7.84 3.33 -0.66
C PRO A 104 -7.03 3.17 -1.94
N ILE A 105 -7.09 4.14 -2.87
CA ILE A 105 -6.25 4.15 -4.07
C ILE A 105 -4.78 4.28 -3.67
N ALA A 106 -4.50 5.21 -2.75
CA ALA A 106 -3.15 5.49 -2.28
C ALA A 106 -2.51 4.27 -1.60
N HIS A 107 -3.10 3.77 -0.50
CA HIS A 107 -2.62 2.57 0.21
C HIS A 107 -2.60 1.34 -0.69
N GLY A 108 -3.64 1.15 -1.51
CA GLY A 108 -3.71 0.04 -2.46
C GLY A 108 -2.52 0.05 -3.42
N THR A 109 -2.15 1.23 -3.95
CA THR A 109 -1.01 1.37 -4.86
C THR A 109 0.34 1.16 -4.15
N TRP A 110 0.59 1.82 -3.00
CA TRP A 110 1.89 1.71 -2.33
C TRP A 110 2.19 0.30 -1.87
N THR A 111 1.21 -0.36 -1.26
CA THR A 111 1.36 -1.75 -0.84
C THR A 111 1.39 -2.71 -2.03
N THR A 112 0.79 -2.35 -3.18
CA THR A 112 0.99 -3.08 -4.45
C THR A 112 2.44 -3.02 -4.93
N ILE A 113 3.14 -1.90 -4.80
CA ILE A 113 4.56 -1.81 -5.16
C ILE A 113 5.37 -2.86 -4.38
N VAL A 114 5.12 -2.97 -3.07
CA VAL A 114 5.73 -4.01 -2.22
C VAL A 114 5.34 -5.41 -2.67
N GLY A 115 4.04 -5.62 -2.96
CA GLY A 115 3.53 -6.91 -3.45
C GLY A 115 4.18 -7.35 -4.75
N VAL A 116 4.36 -6.45 -5.71
CA VAL A 116 5.10 -6.70 -6.96
C VAL A 116 6.55 -7.08 -6.67
N GLY A 117 7.19 -6.43 -5.70
CA GLY A 117 8.51 -6.85 -5.21
C GLY A 117 8.53 -8.30 -4.73
N PHE A 118 7.54 -8.74 -3.95
CA PHE A 118 7.39 -10.14 -3.52
C PHE A 118 7.15 -11.08 -4.70
N GLY A 119 6.32 -10.69 -5.67
CA GLY A 119 6.03 -11.48 -6.87
C GLY A 119 7.25 -11.67 -7.77
N LEU A 120 8.04 -10.62 -7.98
CA LEU A 120 9.31 -10.73 -8.70
C LEU A 120 10.32 -11.58 -7.91
N LYS A 121 10.30 -11.49 -6.57
CA LYS A 121 11.18 -12.28 -5.71
C LYS A 121 10.79 -13.77 -5.73
N SER A 122 9.51 -14.13 -5.82
CA SER A 122 9.10 -15.55 -5.91
C SER A 122 9.61 -16.21 -7.19
N GLU A 123 9.78 -15.43 -8.25
CA GLU A 123 10.38 -15.87 -9.52
C GLU A 123 11.90 -15.74 -9.58
N LYS A 124 12.54 -15.27 -8.50
CA LYS A 124 13.98 -14.99 -8.45
C LYS A 124 14.45 -13.94 -9.46
N LYS A 125 13.56 -13.04 -9.91
CA LYS A 125 13.90 -11.89 -10.76
C LYS A 125 14.54 -10.74 -9.97
N VAL A 126 14.31 -10.69 -8.66
CA VAL A 126 14.95 -9.77 -7.72
C VAL A 126 15.36 -10.53 -6.46
N GLU A 127 16.43 -10.07 -5.80
CA GLU A 127 16.91 -10.70 -4.55
C GLU A 127 16.20 -10.17 -3.30
N SER A 128 15.70 -8.93 -3.36
CA SER A 128 15.18 -8.20 -2.21
C SER A 128 13.96 -7.36 -2.54
N ILE A 129 13.05 -7.25 -1.57
CA ILE A 129 11.87 -6.37 -1.62
C ILE A 129 12.17 -4.95 -1.11
N ILE A 130 13.35 -4.72 -0.53
CA ILE A 130 13.71 -3.46 0.12
C ILE A 130 13.56 -2.24 -0.78
N PRO A 131 13.99 -2.25 -2.07
CA PRO A 131 13.78 -1.09 -2.95
C PRO A 131 12.30 -0.75 -3.17
N PHE A 132 11.44 -1.76 -3.25
CA PHE A 132 10.00 -1.60 -3.40
C PHE A 132 9.36 -1.04 -2.14
N LEU A 133 9.80 -1.52 -0.97
CA LEU A 133 9.36 -1.02 0.33
C LEU A 133 9.79 0.43 0.53
N ILE A 134 11.02 0.80 0.18
CA ILE A 134 11.50 2.19 0.24
C ILE A 134 10.64 3.08 -0.66
N LEU A 135 10.35 2.66 -1.89
CA LEU A 135 9.50 3.43 -2.79
C LEU A 135 8.08 3.62 -2.23
N ALA A 136 7.47 2.55 -1.69
CA ALA A 136 6.16 2.64 -1.04
C ALA A 136 6.16 3.62 0.15
N MET A 137 7.16 3.52 1.03
CA MET A 137 7.33 4.43 2.16
C MET A 137 7.53 5.88 1.72
N LEU A 138 8.32 6.13 0.67
CA LEU A 138 8.53 7.49 0.15
C LEU A 138 7.24 8.10 -0.41
N LEU A 139 6.45 7.33 -1.17
CA LEU A 139 5.18 7.82 -1.72
C LEU A 139 4.14 8.06 -0.61
N HIS A 140 4.08 7.17 0.38
CA HIS A 140 3.20 7.32 1.53
C HIS A 140 3.57 8.54 2.38
N PHE A 141 4.86 8.68 2.73
CA PHE A 141 5.38 9.86 3.42
C PHE A 141 5.02 11.15 2.67
N LEU A 142 5.24 11.17 1.35
CA LEU A 142 4.98 12.34 0.53
C LEU A 142 3.49 12.69 0.52
N TRP A 143 2.60 11.70 0.48
CA TRP A 143 1.16 11.91 0.58
C TRP A 143 0.78 12.60 1.88
N ASP A 144 1.15 12.02 3.02
CA ASP A 144 0.80 12.56 4.34
C ASP A 144 1.36 13.96 4.51
N TYR A 145 2.62 14.16 4.15
CA TYR A 145 3.27 15.44 4.29
C TYR A 145 2.59 16.51 3.42
N LEU A 146 2.26 16.19 2.17
CA LEU A 146 1.55 17.10 1.26
C LEU A 146 0.14 17.43 1.77
N VAL A 147 -0.59 16.45 2.31
CA VAL A 147 -1.92 16.67 2.90
C VAL A 147 -1.80 17.63 4.09
N PHE A 148 -0.87 17.40 5.02
CA PHE A 148 -0.72 18.28 6.17
C PHE A 148 -0.33 19.71 5.80
N ILE A 149 0.66 19.90 4.92
CA ILE A 149 1.06 21.27 4.53
C ILE A 149 -0.01 21.95 3.67
N SER A 150 -0.91 21.21 3.02
CA SER A 150 -2.03 21.78 2.27
C SER A 150 -3.04 22.51 3.16
N GLU A 151 -3.13 22.16 4.44
CA GLU A 151 -3.93 22.90 5.43
C GLU A 151 -3.41 24.33 5.62
N SER A 152 -2.09 24.52 5.50
CA SER A 152 -1.44 25.84 5.65
C SER A 152 -1.37 26.64 4.34
N ASN A 153 -1.30 25.95 3.19
CA ASN A 153 -1.24 26.57 1.88
C ASN A 153 -1.87 25.67 0.81
N TYR A 154 -3.02 26.11 0.29
CA TYR A 154 -3.81 25.35 -0.66
C TYR A 154 -3.10 24.99 -1.97
N ILE A 155 -1.98 25.65 -2.34
CA ILE A 155 -1.20 25.26 -3.52
C ILE A 155 -0.73 23.80 -3.45
N TYR A 156 -0.48 23.28 -2.24
CA TYR A 156 -0.05 21.90 -2.03
C TYR A 156 -1.13 20.87 -2.35
N THR A 157 -2.40 21.27 -2.37
CA THR A 157 -3.53 20.43 -2.82
C THR A 157 -3.34 19.97 -4.27
N VAL A 158 -2.76 20.81 -5.14
CA VAL A 158 -2.46 20.44 -6.52
C VAL A 158 -1.48 19.26 -6.56
N PHE A 159 -0.46 19.27 -5.70
CA PHE A 159 0.52 18.20 -5.61
C PHE A 159 -0.09 16.90 -5.03
N VAL A 160 -1.04 16.99 -4.09
CA VAL A 160 -1.82 15.84 -3.63
C VAL A 160 -2.57 15.18 -4.79
N PHE A 161 -3.26 15.98 -5.62
CA PHE A 161 -3.98 15.44 -6.79
C PHE A 161 -3.04 14.89 -7.87
N LEU A 162 -1.87 15.51 -8.09
CA LEU A 162 -0.86 14.96 -9.00
C LEU A 162 -0.32 13.62 -8.50
N LEU A 163 -0.10 13.49 -7.18
CA LEU A 163 0.34 12.24 -6.56
C LEU A 163 -0.75 11.16 -6.63
N LEU A 164 -2.02 11.53 -6.45
CA LEU A 164 -3.14 10.62 -6.65
C LEU A 164 -3.21 10.13 -8.11
N PHE A 165 -3.06 11.03 -9.07
CA PHE A 165 -3.01 10.66 -10.49
C PHE A 165 -1.85 9.72 -10.78
N LEU A 166 -0.67 9.98 -10.21
CA LEU A 166 0.47 9.07 -10.29
C LEU A 166 0.12 7.69 -9.72
N ASN A 167 -0.55 7.61 -8.56
CA ASN A 167 -0.97 6.34 -7.97
C ASN A 167 -1.89 5.53 -8.89
N VAL A 168 -2.80 6.19 -9.61
CA VAL A 168 -3.69 5.56 -10.61
C VAL A 168 -2.89 5.07 -11.83
N VAL A 169 -1.91 5.85 -12.29
CA VAL A 169 -1.02 5.43 -13.38
C VAL A 169 -0.19 4.23 -12.97
N LEU A 170 0.37 4.24 -11.77
CA LEU A 170 1.20 3.15 -11.22
C LEU A 170 0.41 1.84 -11.09
N ILE A 171 -0.78 1.87 -10.47
CA ILE A 171 -1.57 0.63 -10.32
C ILE A 171 -1.95 0.06 -11.69
N ARG A 172 -2.31 0.92 -12.65
CA ARG A 172 -2.61 0.50 -14.02
C ARG A 172 -1.38 -0.05 -14.74
N TYR A 173 -0.22 0.53 -14.52
CA TYR A 173 1.05 0.02 -15.04
C TYR A 173 1.32 -1.39 -14.53
N PHE A 174 1.25 -1.63 -13.22
CA PHE A 174 1.50 -2.96 -12.65
C PHE A 174 0.46 -4.00 -13.06
N LEU A 175 -0.83 -3.62 -13.15
CA LEU A 175 -1.87 -4.48 -13.70
C LEU A 175 -1.54 -4.93 -15.13
N ASN A 176 -1.17 -4.00 -16.01
CA ASN A 176 -0.80 -4.33 -17.39
C ASN A 176 0.48 -5.16 -17.46
N LEU A 177 1.46 -4.90 -16.58
CA LEU A 177 2.67 -5.69 -16.49
C LEU A 177 2.38 -7.13 -16.08
N GLY A 178 1.54 -7.34 -15.06
CA GLY A 178 1.09 -8.67 -14.63
C GLY A 178 0.33 -9.41 -15.74
N ILE A 179 -0.59 -8.73 -16.44
CA ILE A 179 -1.31 -9.33 -17.58
C ILE A 179 -0.34 -9.78 -18.68
N ARG A 180 0.66 -8.96 -19.01
CA ARG A 180 1.66 -9.31 -20.05
C ARG A 180 2.48 -10.52 -19.65
N GLU A 181 2.95 -10.55 -18.41
CA GLU A 181 3.70 -11.68 -17.85
C GLU A 181 2.87 -12.96 -17.87
N ASP A 182 1.61 -12.92 -17.45
CA ASP A 182 0.70 -14.07 -17.48
C ASP A 182 0.45 -14.57 -18.92
N ILE A 183 0.28 -13.66 -19.89
CA ILE A 183 0.13 -14.03 -21.31
C ILE A 183 1.42 -14.70 -21.82
N GLU A 184 2.60 -14.21 -21.46
CA GLU A 184 3.86 -14.80 -21.89
C GLU A 184 4.10 -16.18 -21.28
N LYS A 185 3.70 -16.36 -20.01
CA LYS A 185 3.77 -17.64 -19.30
C LYS A 185 2.76 -18.63 -19.85
N PHE A 186 1.48 -18.29 -19.83
CA PHE A 186 0.38 -19.24 -20.07
C PHE A 186 -0.09 -19.27 -21.53
N GLY A 187 0.03 -18.15 -22.25
CA GLY A 187 -0.35 -18.05 -23.67
C GLY A 187 0.53 -18.86 -24.62
N LYS A 188 1.76 -19.21 -24.22
CA LYS A 188 2.62 -20.13 -24.99
C LYS A 188 2.19 -21.60 -24.88
N PHE A 189 1.51 -22.00 -23.80
CA PHE A 189 1.02 -23.37 -23.63
C PHE A 189 -0.21 -23.69 -24.49
N GLY A 190 -0.94 -22.68 -24.96
CA GLY A 190 -2.11 -22.85 -25.84
C GLY A 190 -1.79 -23.08 -27.33
N LYS A 191 -0.52 -23.07 -27.74
CA LYS A 191 -0.10 -23.25 -29.15
C LYS A 191 0.42 -24.66 -29.49
N PHE A 192 0.30 -25.61 -28.56
CA PHE A 192 0.74 -27.01 -28.74
C PHE A 192 -0.40 -28.03 -28.51
N GLY A 193 -1.66 -27.61 -28.67
CA GLY A 193 -2.85 -28.49 -28.59
C GLY A 193 -3.50 -28.69 -29.95
#